data_AF-A0A7J2KCD6-F1
#
_entry.id   AF-A0A7J2KCD6-F1
#
_cell.length_a   1.000
_cell.length_b   1.000
_cell.length_c   1.000
_cell.angle_alpha   90.00
_cell.angle_beta   90.00
_cell.angle_gamma   90.00
#
_symmetry.space_group_name_H-M   'P 1'
#
loop_
_entity.id
_entity.type
_entity.pdbx_description
1 polymer ?
#
loop_
_entity_poly.entity_id
_entity_poly.type
_entity_poly.pdbx_seq_one_letter_code
_entity_poly.pdbx_strand_id
1 'polypeptide(L)'
;MVVGNGVKVKSKLLCPRCGTNLEYMAEAETTGNGSKTITYFYRCPRCGYRLDDELLIVRKASSSIIVRVIKKRIGFEQTTMGLRPSIEIRLR
;
A
#
# COMPACT_ATOMS: atom_id res chain seq x y z
N MET A 1 -28.35 19.98 -0.61
CA MET A 1 -27.18 19.55 0.19
C MET A 1 -26.61 18.30 -0.47
N VAL A 2 -25.50 18.44 -1.19
CA VAL A 2 -24.94 17.34 -1.99
C VAL A 2 -24.15 16.36 -1.12
N VAL A 3 -24.71 15.16 -1.02
CA VAL A 3 -24.11 13.81 -1.11
C VAL A 3 -22.67 13.64 -0.64
N GLY A 4 -22.52 12.72 0.31
CA GLY A 4 -21.30 12.48 1.08
C GLY A 4 -20.07 12.02 0.29
N ASN A 5 -18.92 12.39 0.83
CA ASN A 5 -17.66 11.73 0.58
C ASN A 5 -17.34 10.85 1.79
N GLY A 6 -17.76 9.59 1.70
CA GLY A 6 -17.34 8.54 2.63
C GLY A 6 -15.86 8.23 2.44
N VAL A 7 -14.98 9.10 2.95
CA VAL A 7 -13.59 8.76 3.19
C VAL A 7 -13.61 7.69 4.28
N LYS A 8 -13.50 6.41 3.89
CA LYS A 8 -13.22 5.32 4.83
C LYS A 8 -11.85 5.59 5.44
N VAL A 9 -11.83 6.29 6.57
CA VAL A 9 -10.64 6.42 7.41
C VAL A 9 -10.26 5.00 7.81
N LYS A 10 -9.15 4.48 7.25
CA LYS A 10 -8.60 3.17 7.66
C LYS A 10 -8.47 3.20 9.19
N SER A 11 -9.18 2.29 9.86
CA SER A 11 -9.14 2.08 11.29
C SER A 11 -7.67 2.03 11.75
N LYS A 12 -7.33 2.76 12.82
CA LYS A 12 -5.95 2.76 13.35
C LYS A 12 -5.54 1.33 13.66
N LEU A 13 -4.50 0.83 12.99
CA LEU A 13 -3.98 -0.53 13.18
C LEU A 13 -3.07 -0.51 14.41
N LEU A 14 -3.34 -1.36 15.40
CA LEU A 14 -2.54 -1.43 16.62
C LEU A 14 -1.39 -2.42 16.45
N CYS A 15 -0.23 -2.09 17.01
CA CYS A 15 0.92 -2.97 17.00
C CYS A 15 0.67 -4.17 17.93
N PRO A 16 0.75 -5.42 17.43
CA PRO A 16 0.52 -6.61 18.26
C PRO A 16 1.58 -6.79 19.36
N ARG A 17 2.74 -6.12 19.24
CA ARG A 17 3.84 -6.22 20.21
C ARG A 17 3.70 -5.27 21.40
N CYS A 18 3.13 -4.07 21.20
CA CYS A 18 3.17 -3.02 22.24
C CYS A 18 1.87 -2.22 22.37
N GLY A 19 0.85 -2.53 21.57
CA GLY A 19 -0.45 -1.84 21.59
C GLY A 19 -0.41 -0.39 21.10
N THR A 20 0.73 0.10 20.60
CA THR A 20 0.83 1.45 20.02
C THR A 20 0.26 1.47 18.60
N ASN A 21 -0.34 2.58 18.20
CA ASN A 21 -0.80 2.79 16.83
C ASN A 21 0.37 2.64 15.84
N LEU A 22 0.15 1.86 14.80
CA LEU A 22 1.06 1.77 13.68
C LEU A 22 0.86 2.97 12.75
N GLU A 23 1.96 3.48 12.23
CA GLU A 23 1.97 4.55 11.26
C GLU A 23 2.06 3.96 9.86
N TYR A 24 1.27 4.49 8.94
CA TYR A 24 1.29 4.09 7.54
C TYR A 24 2.36 4.89 6.80
N MET A 25 3.33 4.20 6.23
CA MET A 25 4.51 4.78 5.59
C MET A 25 4.69 4.20 4.19
N ALA A 26 5.43 4.92 3.35
CA ALA A 26 5.82 4.48 2.02
C ALA A 26 7.31 4.75 1.80
N GLU A 27 7.98 3.79 1.17
CA GLU A 27 9.37 3.92 0.72
C GLU A 27 9.40 3.80 -0.80
N ALA A 28 10.05 4.75 -1.46
CA ALA A 28 10.19 4.76 -2.92
C ALA A 28 11.65 4.53 -3.30
N GLU A 29 11.89 3.48 -4.06
CA GLU A 29 13.20 3.11 -4.56
C GLU A 29 13.21 3.19 -6.09
N THR A 30 14.25 3.79 -6.66
CA THR A 30 14.44 3.82 -8.11
C THR A 30 15.59 2.90 -8.46
N THR A 31 15.31 1.83 -9.21
CA THR A 31 16.34 0.96 -9.77
C THR A 31 16.99 1.63 -10.97
N GLY A 32 18.30 1.39 -11.17
CA GLY A 32 19.09 1.97 -12.25
C GLY A 32 18.51 1.80 -13.67
N ASN A 33 17.65 0.79 -13.88
CA ASN A 33 16.94 0.55 -15.14
C ASN A 33 15.67 1.42 -15.30
N GLY A 34 15.52 2.52 -14.56
CA GLY A 34 14.37 3.45 -14.65
C GLY A 34 13.04 2.88 -14.12
N SER A 35 13.08 1.73 -13.46
CA SER A 35 11.91 1.16 -12.77
C SER A 35 11.82 1.73 -11.35
N LYS A 36 10.63 2.16 -10.93
CA LYS A 36 10.36 2.67 -9.59
C LYS A 36 9.54 1.66 -8.80
N THR A 37 9.95 1.41 -7.57
CA THR A 37 9.26 0.51 -6.66
C THR A 37 8.82 1.32 -5.45
N ILE A 38 7.54 1.30 -5.11
CA ILE A 38 6.99 1.98 -3.95
C ILE A 38 6.42 0.92 -3.02
N THR A 39 7.00 0.80 -1.83
CA THR A 39 6.58 -0.16 -0.81
C THR A 39 5.81 0.58 0.26
N TYR A 40 4.53 0.25 0.42
CA TYR A 40 3.67 0.72 1.50
C TYR A 40 3.67 -0.28 2.64
N PHE A 41 3.89 0.20 3.85
CA PHE A 41 3.96 -0.63 5.05
C PHE A 41 3.50 0.14 6.28
N TYR A 42 3.15 -0.61 7.31
CA TYR A 42 2.89 -0.11 8.64
C TYR A 42 4.14 -0.25 9.50
N ARG A 43 4.53 0.80 10.21
CA ARG A 43 5.66 0.77 11.15
C ARG A 43 5.24 1.22 12.53
N CYS A 44 5.72 0.52 13.55
CA CYS A 44 5.56 0.95 14.93
C CYS A 44 6.69 1.92 15.30
N PRO A 45 6.40 3.17 15.68
CA PRO A 45 7.43 4.10 16.15
C PRO A 45 8.05 3.67 17.48
N ARG A 46 7.31 2.89 18.29
CA ARG A 46 7.74 2.51 19.64
C ARG A 46 8.68 1.30 19.67
N CYS A 47 8.39 0.26 18.89
CA CYS A 47 9.15 -0.99 18.93
C CYS A 47 9.77 -1.39 17.59
N GLY A 48 9.54 -0.61 16.52
CA GLY A 48 10.08 -0.88 15.19
C GLY A 48 9.40 -2.01 14.43
N TYR A 49 8.30 -2.59 14.93
CA TYR A 49 7.55 -3.61 14.19
C TYR A 49 7.12 -3.10 12.81
N ARG A 50 7.43 -3.85 11.75
CA ARG A 50 7.10 -3.54 10.35
C ARG A 50 6.12 -4.57 9.80
N LEU A 51 5.16 -4.10 9.02
CA LEU A 51 4.12 -4.91 8.39
C LEU A 51 3.85 -4.40 6.97
N ASP A 52 4.29 -5.14 5.95
CA ASP A 52 4.19 -4.73 4.55
C ASP A 52 2.76 -4.92 4.00
N ASP A 53 2.16 -3.85 3.45
CA ASP A 53 0.76 -3.80 2.98
C ASP A 53 0.66 -3.92 1.46
N GLU A 54 1.35 -3.04 0.72
CA GLU A 54 1.25 -2.99 -0.73
C GLU A 54 2.60 -2.67 -1.37
N LEU A 55 2.85 -3.28 -2.53
CA LEU A 55 4.02 -3.00 -3.36
C LEU A 55 3.56 -2.55 -4.74
N LEU A 56 3.93 -1.33 -5.11
CA LEU A 56 3.72 -0.77 -6.44
C LEU A 56 5.03 -0.82 -7.22
N ILE A 57 4.97 -1.41 -8.41
CA ILE A 57 6.10 -1.45 -9.34
C ILE A 57 5.70 -0.66 -10.58
N VAL A 58 6.36 0.46 -10.79
CA VAL A 58 6.15 1.35 -11.93
C VAL A 58 7.31 1.15 -12.91
N ARG A 59 7.00 0.78 -14.15
CA ARG A 59 7.99 0.63 -15.22
C ARG A 59 7.58 1.49 -16.41
N LYS A 60 8.55 2.21 -16.97
CA LYS A 60 8.35 2.98 -18.20
C LYS A 60 8.66 2.08 -19.39
N ALA A 61 7.66 1.84 -20.24
CA ALA A 61 7.84 1.27 -21.57
C ALA A 61 7.94 2.41 -22.60
N SER A 62 8.28 2.08 -23.85
CA SER A 62 8.52 3.05 -24.93
C SER A 62 7.36 4.03 -25.17
N SER A 63 6.12 3.60 -24.98
CA SER A 63 4.90 4.41 -25.23
C SER A 63 3.85 4.27 -24.13
N SER A 64 4.22 3.73 -22.96
CA SER A 64 3.25 3.43 -21.89
C SER A 64 3.94 3.35 -20.54
N ILE A 65 3.22 3.72 -19.48
CA ILE A 65 3.64 3.45 -18.10
C ILE A 65 2.89 2.21 -17.64
N ILE A 66 3.62 1.21 -17.15
CA ILE A 66 3.07 -0.01 -16.56
C ILE A 66 3.15 0.14 -15.05
N VAL A 67 2.01 0.16 -14.37
CA VAL A 67 1.93 0.15 -12.91
C VAL A 67 1.41 -1.21 -12.46
N ARG A 68 2.21 -1.95 -11.71
CA ARG A 68 1.83 -3.25 -11.13
C ARG A 68 1.64 -3.10 -9.63
N VAL A 69 0.42 -3.33 -9.16
CA VAL A 69 0.07 -3.30 -7.73
C VAL A 69 0.05 -4.72 -7.17
N ILE A 70 0.79 -4.96 -6.09
CA ILE A 70 0.88 -6.24 -5.39
C ILE A 70 0.44 -6.01 -3.95
N LYS A 71 -0.80 -6.37 -3.62
CA LYS A 71 -1.31 -6.35 -2.24
C LYS A 71 -0.83 -7.58 -1.47
N LYS A 72 -0.13 -7.36 -0.36
CA LYS A 72 0.17 -8.41 0.62
C LYS A 72 -1.08 -8.55 1.49
N ARG A 73 -1.62 -9.77 1.59
CA ARG A 73 -2.75 -10.04 2.48
C ARG A 73 -2.24 -9.87 3.92
N ILE A 74 -2.58 -8.75 4.55
CA ILE A 74 -2.36 -8.56 5.99
C ILE A 74 -3.29 -9.52 6.72
N GLY A 75 -2.72 -10.57 7.33
CA GLY A 75 -3.46 -11.48 8.19
C GLY A 75 -3.70 -10.82 9.55
N PHE A 76 -4.80 -10.07 9.67
CA PHE A 76 -5.52 -9.88 10.93
C PHE A 76 -7.01 -10.00 10.60
N GLU A 77 -7.67 -10.93 11.26
CA GLU A 77 -9.02 -11.36 10.91
C GLU A 77 -10.04 -10.21 11.01
N GLN A 78 -10.97 -10.23 10.05
CA GLN A 78 -12.27 -9.55 10.00
C GLN A 78 -12.40 -8.21 9.23
N THR A 79 -13.15 -8.33 8.13
CA THR A 79 -13.90 -7.28 7.41
C THR A 79 -13.20 -6.55 6.26
N THR A 80 -12.85 -7.28 5.19
CA THR A 80 -13.56 -7.18 3.90
C THR A 80 -12.88 -8.10 2.89
N MET A 81 -13.53 -9.23 2.66
CA MET A 81 -13.34 -10.07 1.49
C MET A 81 -13.70 -9.23 0.25
N GLY A 82 -12.73 -8.94 -0.60
CA GLY A 82 -12.93 -8.14 -1.81
C GLY A 82 -11.76 -8.31 -2.76
N LEU A 83 -12.07 -8.73 -3.98
CA LEU A 83 -11.17 -9.31 -4.96
C LEU A 83 -9.95 -8.45 -5.31
N ARG A 84 -8.91 -9.17 -5.75
CA ARG A 84 -7.79 -8.64 -6.54
C ARG A 84 -8.33 -8.00 -7.82
N PRO A 85 -7.98 -6.74 -8.08
CA PRO A 85 -7.52 -6.40 -9.42
C PRO A 85 -6.03 -6.07 -9.31
N SER A 86 -5.20 -6.86 -9.97
CA SER A 86 -3.92 -6.34 -10.46
C SER A 86 -4.28 -5.30 -11.51
N ILE A 87 -4.46 -4.05 -11.08
CA ILE A 87 -4.79 -2.94 -11.97
C ILE A 87 -3.50 -2.57 -12.68
N GLU A 88 -3.38 -2.94 -13.96
CA GLU A 88 -2.38 -2.38 -14.85
C GLU A 88 -2.93 -1.06 -15.39
N ILE A 89 -2.54 0.06 -14.77
CA ILE A 89 -2.93 1.39 -15.25
C ILE A 89 -1.97 1.78 -16.37
N ARG A 90 -2.44 1.71 -17.61
CA ARG A 90 -1.70 2.15 -18.79
C ARG A 90 -1.98 3.63 -19.04
N LEU A 91 -1.09 4.50 -18.59
CA LEU A 91 -1.18 5.94 -18.86
C LEU A 91 -0.69 6.20 -20.30
N ARG A 92 -1.57 6.79 -21.13
CA ARG A 92 -1.26 7.33 -22.46
C ARG A 92 -0.73 8.76 -22.34
#